data_AF-A0A971H1H2-F1
#
_entry.id   AF-A0A971H1H2-F1
#
_cell.length_a   1.000
_cell.length_b   1.000
_cell.length_c   1.000
_cell.angle_alpha   90.00
_cell.angle_beta   90.00
_cell.angle_gamma   90.00
#
_symmetry.space_group_name_H-M   'P 1'
#
loop_
_entity.id
_entity.type
_entity.pdbx_description
1 polymer ?
#
loop_
_entity_poly.entity_id
_entity_poly.type
_entity_poly.pdbx_seq_one_letter_code
_entity_poly.pdbx_strand_id
1 'polypeptide(L)'
;LIVNSIKSLYNMLSEVGNNNLKVCIDLGACAGAGETIDEYFNCFKKEIIHCHFVDGNPTGHLAWGDGTRNMLEDISAFQKNDYQGYLSFEFASSRYFKEPFKADKKSIEMFKSLKRR
;
A
#
# COMPACT_ATOMS: atom_id res chain seq x y z
N LEU A 1 -1.14 21.94 -6.90
CA LEU A 1 -0.99 20.67 -7.65
C LEU A 1 -1.60 19.55 -6.81
N ILE A 2 -2.49 18.73 -7.36
CA ILE A 2 -2.99 17.52 -6.69
C ILE A 2 -2.24 16.33 -7.30
N VAL A 3 -1.68 15.46 -6.47
CA VAL A 3 -0.97 14.25 -6.87
C VAL A 3 -1.70 13.04 -6.29
N ASN A 4 -2.47 12.37 -7.12
CA ASN A 4 -3.40 11.31 -6.71
C ASN A 4 -3.58 10.21 -7.77
N SER A 5 -2.64 10.10 -8.70
CA SER A 5 -2.53 9.05 -9.73
C SER A 5 -1.07 8.85 -10.10
N ILE A 6 -0.72 7.68 -10.63
CA ILE A 6 0.57 7.35 -11.24
C ILE A 6 1.00 8.47 -12.21
N LYS A 7 0.10 8.94 -13.07
CA LYS A 7 0.42 10.00 -14.05
C LYS A 7 0.85 11.30 -13.35
N SER A 8 0.08 11.76 -12.37
CA SER A 8 0.40 12.99 -11.63
C SER A 8 1.68 12.85 -10.79
N LEU A 9 1.92 11.66 -10.24
CA LEU A 9 3.12 11.35 -9.45
C LEU A 9 4.36 11.32 -10.34
N TYR A 10 4.27 10.68 -11.51
CA TYR A 10 5.34 10.68 -12.50
C TYR A 10 5.74 12.10 -12.93
N ASN A 11 4.74 12.96 -13.21
CA ASN A 11 5.00 14.35 -13.56
C ASN A 11 5.70 15.10 -12.41
N MET A 12 5.22 14.95 -11.18
CA MET A 12 5.84 15.58 -10.00
C MET A 12 7.29 15.12 -9.82
N LEU A 13 7.57 13.81 -9.92
CA LEU A 13 8.94 13.28 -9.82
C LEU A 13 9.84 13.84 -10.92
N SER A 14 9.33 13.93 -12.15
CA SER A 14 10.07 14.47 -13.30
C SER A 14 10.38 15.95 -13.17
N GLU A 15 9.43 16.75 -12.66
CA GLU A 15 9.61 18.17 -12.40
C GLU A 15 10.61 18.44 -11.27
N VAL A 16 10.59 17.63 -10.21
CA VAL A 16 11.54 17.75 -9.10
C VAL A 16 12.95 17.29 -9.50
N GLY A 17 13.05 16.22 -10.30
CA GLY A 17 14.32 15.76 -10.87
C GLY A 17 15.39 15.37 -9.84
N ASN A 18 14.99 14.89 -8.65
CA ASN A 18 15.91 14.57 -7.56
C ASN A 18 15.85 13.09 -7.18
N ASN A 19 17.00 12.41 -7.26
CA ASN A 19 17.13 10.98 -6.94
C ASN A 19 16.82 10.62 -5.48
N ASN A 20 16.77 11.60 -4.57
CA ASN A 20 16.41 11.38 -3.18
C ASN A 20 14.88 11.39 -2.94
N LEU A 21 14.08 11.78 -3.93
CA LEU A 21 12.63 11.70 -3.86
C LEU A 21 12.16 10.35 -4.40
N LYS A 22 11.52 9.55 -3.55
CA LYS A 22 11.11 8.16 -3.84
C LYS A 22 9.59 7.99 -3.73
N VAL A 23 9.09 6.82 -4.12
CA VAL A 23 7.66 6.49 -4.16
C VAL A 23 7.25 5.64 -2.96
N CYS A 24 6.15 6.04 -2.32
CA CYS A 24 5.36 5.23 -1.41
C CYS A 24 4.06 4.82 -2.11
N ILE A 25 3.76 3.53 -2.21
CA ILE A 25 2.43 3.09 -2.65
C ILE A 25 1.49 3.14 -1.45
N ASP A 26 0.37 3.84 -1.58
CA ASP A 26 -0.74 3.70 -0.63
C ASP A 26 -1.83 2.84 -1.28
N LEU A 27 -2.12 1.66 -0.71
CA LEU A 27 -3.09 0.73 -1.30
C LEU A 27 -4.51 1.30 -1.34
N GLY A 28 -4.87 2.18 -0.41
CA GLY A 28 -6.14 2.87 -0.39
C GLY A 28 -6.24 3.93 -1.48
N ALA A 29 -5.20 4.74 -1.66
CA ALA A 29 -5.12 5.74 -2.73
C ALA A 29 -5.03 5.10 -4.12
N CYS A 30 -4.23 4.04 -4.25
CA CYS A 30 -4.09 3.23 -5.46
C CYS A 30 -5.46 2.67 -5.91
N ALA A 31 -6.21 2.06 -4.99
CA ALA A 31 -7.58 1.62 -5.28
C ALA A 31 -8.52 2.78 -5.62
N GLY A 32 -8.40 3.92 -4.93
CA GLY A 32 -9.20 5.11 -5.19
C GLY A 32 -8.95 5.72 -6.58
N ALA A 33 -7.74 5.57 -7.12
CA ALA A 33 -7.37 5.97 -8.46
C ALA A 33 -7.74 4.93 -9.54
N GLY A 34 -8.19 3.74 -9.15
CA GLY A 34 -8.41 2.61 -10.06
C GLY A 34 -7.13 2.01 -10.62
N GLU A 35 -6.02 2.18 -9.90
CA GLU A 35 -4.69 1.72 -10.29
C GLU A 35 -4.32 0.43 -9.53
N THR A 36 -3.25 -0.22 -9.99
CA THR A 36 -2.78 -1.50 -9.44
C THR A 36 -1.32 -1.44 -9.00
N ILE A 37 -0.93 -2.34 -8.10
CA ILE A 37 0.47 -2.48 -7.65
C ILE A 37 1.40 -2.72 -8.85
N ASP A 38 1.00 -3.57 -9.79
CA ASP A 38 1.78 -3.87 -11.00
C ASP A 38 1.97 -2.62 -11.89
N GLU A 39 0.95 -1.76 -12.04
CA GLU A 39 1.08 -0.51 -12.79
C GLU A 39 2.05 0.48 -12.12
N TYR A 40 2.04 0.56 -10.79
CA TYR A 40 3.03 1.34 -10.04
C TYR A 40 4.45 0.81 -10.32
N PHE A 41 4.69 -0.51 -10.23
CA PHE A 41 6.01 -1.07 -10.51
C PHE A 41 6.44 -0.91 -11.97
N ASN A 42 5.52 -1.02 -12.93
CA ASN A 42 5.81 -0.75 -14.33
C ASN A 42 6.31 0.68 -14.56
N CYS A 43 5.72 1.65 -13.84
CA CYS A 43 6.07 3.06 -13.97
C CYS A 43 7.35 3.43 -13.20
N PHE A 44 7.41 3.07 -11.91
CA PHE A 44 8.40 3.59 -10.97
C PHE A 44 9.51 2.60 -10.62
N LYS A 45 9.30 1.29 -10.85
CA LYS A 45 10.32 0.25 -10.66
C LYS A 45 10.97 0.33 -9.27
N LYS A 46 12.29 0.51 -9.21
CA LYS A 46 13.10 0.59 -7.98
C LYS A 46 12.94 1.90 -7.20
N GLU A 47 12.23 2.88 -7.76
CA GLU A 47 11.92 4.12 -7.04
C GLU A 47 10.87 3.90 -5.94
N ILE A 48 10.17 2.76 -5.97
CA ILE A 48 9.24 2.36 -4.91
C ILE A 48 10.03 1.75 -3.75
N ILE A 49 9.98 2.42 -2.59
CA ILE A 49 10.73 2.01 -1.40
C ILE A 49 9.86 1.77 -0.17
N HIS A 50 8.59 2.18 -0.22
CA HIS A 50 7.66 2.05 0.90
C HIS A 50 6.25 1.72 0.40
N CYS A 51 5.44 1.10 1.26
CA CYS A 51 4.03 0.90 1.00
C CYS A 51 3.20 1.03 2.30
N HIS A 52 2.14 1.81 2.25
CA HIS A 52 1.05 1.76 3.21
C HIS A 52 0.16 0.55 2.87
N PHE A 53 0.42 -0.54 3.58
CA PHE A 53 -0.09 -1.87 3.30
C PHE A 53 -1.36 -2.14 4.12
N VAL A 54 -2.47 -1.57 3.67
CA VAL A 54 -3.74 -1.56 4.40
C VAL A 54 -4.86 -2.22 3.61
N ASP A 55 -5.87 -2.70 4.32
CA ASP A 55 -7.11 -3.19 3.73
C ASP A 55 -8.07 -2.03 3.42
N GLY A 56 -9.08 -2.28 2.60
CA GLY A 56 -10.04 -1.29 2.13
C GLY A 56 -11.26 -1.90 1.45
N ASN A 57 -12.31 -1.09 1.27
CA ASN A 57 -13.51 -1.47 0.51
C ASN A 57 -14.23 -0.23 -0.07
N PRO A 58 -13.91 0.25 -1.29
CA PRO A 58 -12.73 -0.11 -2.09
C PRO A 58 -11.45 0.61 -1.63
N THR A 59 -11.58 1.76 -0.97
CA THR A 59 -10.46 2.54 -0.40
C THR A 59 -10.20 2.18 1.06
N GLY A 60 -9.03 2.58 1.55
CA GLY A 60 -8.39 1.97 2.73
C GLY A 60 -8.40 2.75 4.04
N HIS A 61 -7.37 2.45 4.84
CA HIS A 61 -7.16 2.69 6.28
C HIS A 61 -7.81 1.69 7.23
N LEU A 62 -8.11 0.48 6.75
CA LEU A 62 -8.67 -0.61 7.55
C LEU A 62 -7.59 -1.62 7.95
N ALA A 63 -7.79 -2.26 9.11
CA ALA A 63 -7.10 -3.47 9.51
C ALA A 63 -7.42 -4.59 8.52
N TRP A 64 -6.48 -5.50 8.34
CA TRP A 64 -6.67 -6.62 7.42
C TRP A 64 -7.79 -7.55 7.85
N GLY A 65 -8.65 -7.89 6.87
CA GLY A 65 -9.88 -8.66 7.04
C GLY A 65 -11.08 -7.84 7.51
N ASP A 66 -10.98 -6.50 7.54
CA ASP A 66 -12.13 -5.61 7.75
C ASP A 66 -12.61 -4.93 6.46
N GLY A 67 -11.84 -5.06 5.38
CA GLY A 67 -12.21 -4.67 4.02
C GLY A 67 -12.42 -5.88 3.13
N THR A 68 -12.18 -5.70 1.83
CA THR A 68 -12.40 -6.71 0.78
C THR A 68 -11.12 -7.04 0.01
N ARG A 69 -9.97 -6.46 0.37
CA ARG A 69 -8.70 -6.75 -0.31
C ARG A 69 -8.19 -8.15 0.05
N ASN A 70 -7.48 -8.75 -0.90
CA ASN A 70 -6.80 -10.03 -0.68
C ASN A 70 -5.32 -9.81 -0.36
N MET A 71 -4.96 -9.97 0.93
CA MET A 71 -3.57 -9.78 1.39
C MET A 71 -2.57 -10.67 0.64
N LEU A 72 -2.94 -11.91 0.31
CA LEU A 72 -2.05 -12.84 -0.37
C LEU A 72 -1.76 -12.39 -1.81
N GLU A 73 -2.79 -11.92 -2.52
CA GLU A 73 -2.64 -11.39 -3.88
C GLU A 73 -1.76 -10.14 -3.87
N ASP A 74 -2.00 -9.20 -2.94
CA ASP A 74 -1.20 -7.99 -2.84
C ASP A 74 0.27 -8.31 -2.52
N ILE A 75 0.56 -9.20 -1.56
CA ILE A 75 1.93 -9.66 -1.26
C ILE A 75 2.55 -10.33 -2.49
N SER A 76 1.80 -11.16 -3.20
CA SER A 76 2.30 -11.86 -4.40
C SER A 76 2.67 -10.85 -5.49
N ALA A 77 1.90 -9.77 -5.66
CA ALA A 77 2.24 -8.69 -6.58
C ALA A 77 3.55 -7.98 -6.19
N PHE A 78 3.75 -7.67 -4.91
CA PHE A 78 5.02 -7.12 -4.43
C PHE A 78 6.20 -8.08 -4.67
N GLN A 79 6.02 -9.37 -4.38
CA GLN A 79 7.06 -10.39 -4.59
C GLN A 79 7.41 -10.58 -6.06
N LYS A 80 6.40 -10.64 -6.94
CA LYS A 80 6.57 -10.74 -8.40
C LYS A 80 7.41 -9.61 -8.98
N ASN A 81 7.36 -8.42 -8.36
CA ASN A 81 8.13 -7.24 -8.77
C ASN A 81 9.44 -7.06 -7.99
N ASP A 82 9.93 -8.12 -7.33
CA ASP A 82 11.19 -8.14 -6.55
C ASP A 82 11.29 -7.02 -5.50
N TYR A 83 10.16 -6.59 -4.92
CA TYR A 83 10.12 -5.48 -3.98
C TYR A 83 10.94 -5.75 -2.71
N GLN A 84 11.85 -4.82 -2.38
CA GLN A 84 12.75 -4.90 -1.21
C GLN A 84 12.45 -3.85 -0.14
N GLY A 85 11.41 -3.02 -0.34
CA GLY A 85 11.07 -1.95 0.60
C GLY A 85 10.23 -2.42 1.78
N TYR A 86 9.79 -1.46 2.58
CA TYR A 86 8.98 -1.75 3.77
C TYR A 86 7.48 -1.77 3.46
N LEU A 87 6.77 -2.61 4.20
CA LEU A 87 5.30 -2.60 4.30
C LEU A 87 4.94 -2.11 5.70
N SER A 88 4.18 -1.03 5.80
CA SER A 88 3.67 -0.53 7.08
C SER A 88 2.15 -0.52 7.12
N PHE A 89 1.59 -0.86 8.27
CA PHE A 89 0.17 -0.65 8.51
C PHE A 89 -0.12 0.84 8.79
N GLU A 90 -1.20 1.36 8.21
CA GLU A 90 -1.68 2.73 8.38
C GLU A 90 -3.19 2.73 8.68
N PHE A 91 -3.53 2.58 9.96
CA PHE A 91 -4.94 2.52 10.37
C PHE A 91 -5.41 3.89 10.86
N ALA A 92 -6.41 4.46 10.18
CA ALA A 92 -6.95 5.79 10.50
C ALA A 92 -8.48 5.80 10.69
N SER A 93 -9.13 4.63 10.54
CA SER A 93 -10.58 4.54 10.74
C SER A 93 -10.96 4.71 12.22
N SER A 94 -12.00 5.51 12.48
CA SER A 94 -12.49 5.83 13.82
C SER A 94 -12.89 4.60 14.65
N ARG A 95 -13.21 3.48 13.98
CA ARG A 95 -13.47 2.17 14.61
C ARG A 95 -12.33 1.67 15.50
N TYR A 96 -11.09 2.11 15.26
CA TYR A 96 -9.93 1.64 16.01
C TYR A 96 -9.49 2.59 17.12
N PHE A 97 -10.06 3.81 17.21
CA PHE A 97 -9.54 4.84 18.14
C PHE A 97 -9.55 4.41 19.60
N LYS A 98 -10.54 3.63 20.02
CA LYS A 98 -10.64 3.14 21.41
C LYS A 98 -9.56 2.10 21.72
N GLU A 99 -9.26 1.22 20.77
CA GLU A 99 -8.37 0.07 20.96
C GLU A 99 -7.53 -0.20 19.69
N PRO A 100 -6.60 0.70 19.32
CA PRO A 100 -5.88 0.62 18.05
C PRO A 100 -5.01 -0.63 17.94
N PHE A 101 -4.48 -1.11 19.07
CA PHE A 101 -3.71 -2.35 19.16
C PHE A 101 -4.46 -3.60 18.66
N LYS A 102 -5.80 -3.58 18.63
CA LYS A 102 -6.58 -4.70 18.05
C LYS A 102 -6.43 -4.76 16.54
N ALA A 103 -6.35 -3.62 15.86
CA ALA A 103 -6.12 -3.54 14.42
C ALA A 103 -4.74 -4.11 14.06
N ASP A 104 -3.71 -3.75 14.83
CA ASP A 104 -2.35 -4.27 14.68
C ASP A 104 -2.33 -5.79 14.89
N LYS A 105 -2.84 -6.24 16.04
CA LYS A 105 -2.83 -7.66 16.40
C LYS A 105 -3.50 -8.51 15.32
N LYS A 106 -4.71 -8.14 14.89
CA LYS A 106 -5.47 -8.83 13.85
C LYS A 106 -4.68 -8.92 12.54
N SER A 107 -4.12 -7.79 12.09
CA SER A 107 -3.40 -7.71 10.82
C SER A 107 -2.10 -8.52 10.84
N ILE A 108 -1.37 -8.49 11.96
CA ILE A 108 -0.17 -9.30 12.17
C ILE A 108 -0.52 -10.79 12.19
N GLU A 109 -1.59 -11.19 12.87
CA GLU A 109 -2.03 -12.58 12.93
C GLU A 109 -2.42 -13.11 11.53
N MET A 110 -3.15 -12.31 10.75
CA MET A 110 -3.49 -12.64 9.37
C MET A 110 -2.24 -12.80 8.51
N PHE A 111 -1.29 -11.86 8.55
CA PHE A 111 -0.03 -11.96 7.83
C PHE A 111 0.78 -13.20 8.22
N LYS A 112 0.87 -13.50 9.53
CA LYS A 112 1.55 -14.70 10.05
C LYS A 112 0.88 -15.99 9.59
N SER A 113 -0.44 -16.00 9.37
CA SER A 113 -1.16 -17.19 8.89
C SER A 113 -0.80 -17.55 7.45
N LEU A 114 -0.42 -16.56 6.62
CA LEU A 114 -0.01 -16.80 5.23
C LEU A 114 1.30 -17.57 5.13
N LYS A 115 2.23 -17.34 6.07
CA LYS A 115 3.55 -18.02 6.14
C LYS A 115 3.48 -19.49 6.55
N ARG A 116 2.32 -19.97 7.03
CA ARG A 116 2.13 -21.35 7.50
C ARG A 116 1.53 -22.26 6.43
N ARG A 117 1.39 -21.76 5.20
CA ARG A 117 0.91 -22.48 4.02
C ARG A 117 2.08 -22.61 3.05
#